data_AF-I1IUB2-F1
#
_entry.id   AF-I1IUB2-F1
#
_cell.length_a   1.000
_cell.length_b   1.000
_cell.length_c   1.000
_cell.angle_alpha   90.00
_cell.angle_beta   90.00
_cell.angle_gamma   90.00
#
_symmetry.space_group_name_H-M   'P 1'
#
loop_
_entity.id
_entity.type
_entity.pdbx_description
1 polymer ?
#
loop_
_entity_poly.entity_id
_entity_poly.type
_entity_poly.pdbx_seq_one_letter_code
_entity_poly.pdbx_strand_id
1 'polypeptide(L)'
;MALGYTIAAILKRSSRVFSDGKATVKIDWLEQLSRRYIQVQGRDRLYVKFVAEQLGLGGSYIPRTYIEQIQLEKLTNDVMMMFRHYPDDLKTKLSIDDELVSSPKEAFSRASADRSTNS
;
A
#
# COMPACT_ATOMS: atom_id res chain seq x y z
N MET A 1 0.51 -33.44 1.44
CA MET A 1 -0.69 -32.60 1.29
C MET A 1 -1.81 -33.49 0.76
N ALA A 2 -2.96 -33.62 1.43
CA ALA A 2 -3.93 -34.71 1.17
C ALA A 2 -5.43 -34.30 1.12
N LEU A 3 -5.77 -33.00 1.25
CA LEU A 3 -7.17 -32.51 1.31
C LEU A 3 -7.53 -31.54 0.17
N GLY A 4 -6.64 -31.34 -0.81
CA GLY A 4 -6.89 -30.42 -1.93
C GLY A 4 -6.72 -28.92 -1.61
N TYR A 5 -6.36 -28.57 -0.37
CA TYR A 5 -6.04 -27.19 -0.01
C TYR A 5 -4.60 -26.81 -0.38
N THR A 6 -4.45 -25.59 -0.90
CA THR A 6 -3.15 -24.96 -1.17
C THR A 6 -2.94 -23.80 -0.21
N ILE A 7 -1.72 -23.64 0.29
CA ILE A 7 -1.35 -22.50 1.14
C ILE A 7 -1.36 -21.23 0.30
N ALA A 8 -2.26 -20.29 0.59
CA ALA A 8 -2.36 -19.02 -0.13
C ALA A 8 -1.34 -17.98 0.35
N ALA A 9 -1.07 -17.92 1.65
CA ALA A 9 -0.08 -17.03 2.25
C ALA A 9 0.35 -17.54 3.63
N ILE A 10 1.58 -17.18 4.03
CA ILE A 10 2.08 -17.36 5.39
C ILE A 10 2.22 -15.97 6.01
N LEU A 11 1.68 -15.78 7.21
CA LEU A 11 1.75 -14.54 7.98
C LEU A 11 2.63 -14.76 9.21
N LYS A 12 3.71 -13.98 9.36
CA LYS A 12 4.57 -14.02 10.55
C LYS A 12 4.38 -12.72 11.32
N ARG A 13 3.85 -12.87 12.53
CA ARG A 13 3.33 -11.76 13.34
C ARG A 13 3.80 -11.85 14.77
N SER A 14 4.30 -10.74 15.30
CA SER A 14 4.52 -10.54 16.74
C SER A 14 3.46 -9.59 17.28
N SER A 15 2.72 -10.02 18.31
CA SER A 15 1.56 -9.28 18.83
C SER A 15 1.72 -8.95 20.30
N ARG A 16 1.30 -7.74 20.68
CA ARG A 16 0.98 -7.38 22.07
C ARG A 16 -0.52 -7.14 22.17
N VAL A 17 -1.17 -7.80 23.12
CA VAL A 17 -2.63 -7.81 23.24
C VAL A 17 -3.04 -7.24 24.59
N PHE A 18 -3.96 -6.29 24.55
CA PHE A 18 -4.58 -5.67 25.71
C PHE A 18 -6.09 -5.86 25.62
N SER A 19 -6.76 -6.19 26.72
CA SER A 19 -8.22 -6.31 26.74
C SER A 19 -8.77 -5.85 28.08
N ASP A 20 -9.91 -5.18 28.02
CA ASP A 20 -10.71 -4.75 29.17
C ASP A 20 -12.02 -5.55 29.29
N GLY A 21 -12.15 -6.65 28.53
CA GLY A 21 -13.35 -7.49 28.45
C GLY A 21 -14.42 -7.00 27.48
N LYS A 22 -14.45 -5.71 27.12
CA LYS A 22 -15.41 -5.14 26.14
C LYS A 22 -14.78 -4.95 24.76
N ALA A 23 -13.53 -4.49 24.74
CA ALA A 23 -12.69 -4.37 23.57
C ALA A 23 -11.35 -5.09 23.78
N THR A 24 -10.70 -5.39 22.66
CA THR A 24 -9.35 -5.93 22.60
C THR A 24 -8.55 -5.09 21.64
N VAL A 25 -7.41 -4.57 22.11
CA VAL A 25 -6.46 -3.82 21.31
C VAL A 25 -5.26 -4.71 21.05
N LYS A 26 -4.92 -4.91 19.78
CA LYS A 26 -3.74 -5.68 19.36
C LYS A 26 -2.77 -4.76 18.64
N ILE A 27 -1.52 -4.77 19.08
CA ILE A 27 -0.41 -4.08 18.41
C ILE A 27 0.42 -5.16 17.74
N ASP A 28 0.33 -5.21 16.42
CA ASP A 28 0.84 -6.29 15.58
C ASP A 28 2.01 -5.79 14.73
N TRP A 29 3.19 -6.38 14.88
CA TRP A 29 4.32 -6.24 13.96
C TRP A 29 4.27 -7.36 12.93
N LEU A 30 4.16 -7.00 11.66
CA LEU A 30 4.15 -7.94 10.54
C LEU A 30 5.52 -7.95 9.85
N GLU A 31 6.19 -9.10 9.86
CA GLU A 31 7.55 -9.22 9.33
C GLU A 31 7.60 -8.99 7.82
N GLN A 32 6.64 -9.56 7.09
CA GLN A 32 6.51 -9.44 5.63
C GLN A 32 6.32 -8.01 5.14
N LEU A 33 5.73 -7.14 5.97
CA LEU A 33 5.46 -5.74 5.63
C LEU A 33 6.43 -4.77 6.32
N SER A 34 7.25 -5.28 7.25
CA SER A 34 8.09 -4.47 8.16
C SER A 34 7.33 -3.28 8.74
N ARG A 35 6.09 -3.52 9.17
CA ARG A 35 5.15 -2.46 9.61
C ARG A 35 4.35 -2.88 10.83
N ARG A 36 4.06 -1.89 11.69
CA ARG A 36 3.15 -2.03 12.84
C ARG A 36 1.73 -1.68 12.45
N TYR A 37 0.79 -2.45 12.97
CA TYR A 37 -0.63 -2.25 12.85
C TYR A 37 -1.28 -2.28 14.22
N ILE A 38 -2.38 -1.55 14.36
CA ILE A 38 -3.21 -1.58 15.56
C ILE A 38 -4.58 -2.08 15.14
N GLN A 39 -5.08 -3.11 15.83
CA GLN A 39 -6.45 -3.61 15.67
C GLN A 39 -7.22 -3.33 16.94
N VAL A 40 -8.39 -2.70 16.79
CA VAL A 40 -9.38 -2.59 17.87
C VAL A 40 -10.52 -3.53 17.53
N GLN A 41 -10.79 -4.50 18.38
CA GLN A 41 -11.79 -5.54 18.19
C GLN A 41 -12.77 -5.52 19.36
N GLY A 42 -14.04 -5.81 19.10
CA GLY A 42 -15.09 -5.84 20.11
C GLY A 42 -16.43 -6.19 19.48
N ARG A 43 -17.41 -6.60 20.29
CA ARG A 43 -18.76 -6.92 19.80
C ARG A 43 -19.58 -5.66 19.54
N ASP A 44 -19.41 -4.63 20.37
CA ASP A 44 -20.09 -3.35 20.23
C ASP A 44 -19.26 -2.41 19.35
N ARG A 45 -19.80 -2.09 18.17
CA ARG A 45 -19.16 -1.20 17.20
C ARG A 45 -18.99 0.22 17.73
N LEU A 46 -19.93 0.75 18.51
CA LEU A 46 -19.83 2.10 19.07
C LEU A 46 -18.71 2.16 20.10
N TYR A 47 -18.59 1.12 20.92
CA TYR A 47 -17.49 1.02 21.88
C TYR A 47 -16.13 0.86 21.20
N VAL A 48 -16.03 0.03 20.15
CA VAL A 48 -14.80 -0.09 19.35
C VAL A 48 -14.40 1.25 18.74
N LYS A 49 -15.37 2.01 18.20
CA LYS A 49 -15.12 3.34 17.65
C LYS A 49 -14.62 4.30 18.73
N PHE A 50 -15.27 4.32 19.90
CA PHE A 50 -14.84 5.13 21.04
C PHE A 50 -13.40 4.81 21.45
N VAL A 51 -13.04 3.53 21.60
CA VAL A 51 -11.67 3.12 21.95
C VAL A 51 -10.67 3.54 20.86
N ALA A 52 -11.03 3.40 19.58
CA ALA A 52 -10.18 3.85 18.48
C ALA A 52 -9.95 5.38 18.50
N GLU A 53 -10.97 6.16 18.83
CA GLU A 53 -10.86 7.62 19.00
C GLU A 53 -9.96 7.98 20.19
N GLN A 54 -10.10 7.30 21.34
CA GLN A 54 -9.23 7.50 22.51
C GLN A 54 -7.75 7.19 22.22
N LEU A 55 -7.50 6.22 21.33
CA LEU A 55 -6.15 5.87 20.86
C LEU A 55 -5.63 6.80 19.75
N GLY A 56 -6.40 7.80 19.33
CA GLY A 56 -6.00 8.74 18.27
C GLY A 56 -5.95 8.11 16.88
N LEU A 57 -6.70 7.02 16.63
CA LEU A 57 -6.72 6.29 15.35
C LEU A 57 -7.73 6.89 14.33
N GLY A 58 -8.13 8.14 14.53
CA GLY A 58 -9.06 8.84 13.64
C GLY A 58 -8.47 9.00 12.24
N GLY A 59 -9.22 8.60 11.21
CA GLY A 59 -8.79 8.73 9.81
C GLY A 59 -7.73 7.71 9.34
N SER A 60 -7.19 6.87 10.23
CA SER A 60 -6.16 5.87 9.90
C SER A 60 -6.74 4.47 9.63
N TYR A 61 -7.99 4.39 9.17
CA TYR A 61 -8.67 3.12 8.93
C TYR A 61 -8.14 2.44 7.67
N ILE A 62 -7.75 1.17 7.80
CA ILE A 62 -7.26 0.34 6.69
C ILE A 62 -8.31 -0.74 6.41
N PRO A 63 -9.02 -0.69 5.27
CA PRO A 63 -10.07 -1.66 4.94
C PRO A 63 -9.52 -2.99 4.42
N ARG A 64 -8.21 -3.11 4.20
CA ARG A 64 -7.56 -4.33 3.70
C ARG A 64 -7.08 -5.21 4.87
N THR A 65 -7.30 -6.51 4.73
CA THR A 65 -6.73 -7.52 5.61
C THR A 65 -5.21 -7.59 5.45
N TYR A 66 -4.54 -8.19 6.43
CA TYR A 66 -3.09 -8.38 6.37
C TYR A 66 -2.64 -9.22 5.19
N ILE A 67 -3.42 -10.24 4.80
CA ILE A 67 -3.07 -11.11 3.68
C ILE A 67 -3.12 -10.31 2.38
N GLU A 68 -4.17 -9.51 2.15
CA GLU A 68 -4.27 -8.65 0.97
C GLU A 68 -3.14 -7.63 0.91
N GLN A 69 -2.77 -7.03 2.05
CA GLN A 69 -1.64 -6.09 2.09
C GLN A 69 -0.32 -6.76 1.75
N ILE A 70 -0.06 -7.97 2.27
CA ILE A 70 1.15 -8.74 1.96
C ILE A 70 1.19 -9.12 0.48
N GLN A 71 0.07 -9.57 -0.08
CA GLN A 71 -0.01 -9.94 -1.49
C GLN A 71 0.20 -8.74 -2.40
N LEU A 72 -0.38 -7.58 -2.06
CA LEU A 72 -0.21 -6.36 -2.84
C LEU A 72 1.23 -5.84 -2.76
N GLU A 73 1.84 -5.86 -1.57
CA GLU A 73 3.23 -5.43 -1.39
C GLU A 73 4.18 -6.31 -2.20
N LYS A 74 3.98 -7.63 -2.15
CA LYS A 74 4.75 -8.59 -2.94
C LYS A 74 4.61 -8.32 -4.43
N LEU A 75 3.37 -8.20 -4.94
CA LEU A 75 3.12 -7.91 -6.34
C LEU A 75 3.77 -6.58 -6.77
N THR A 76 3.64 -5.54 -5.95
CA THR A 76 4.23 -4.23 -6.23
C THR A 76 5.76 -4.33 -6.31
N ASN A 77 6.38 -5.05 -5.38
CA ASN A 77 7.82 -5.25 -5.37
C ASN A 77 8.30 -6.07 -6.58
N ASP A 78 7.58 -7.13 -6.94
CA ASP A 78 7.90 -7.95 -8.12
C ASP A 78 7.84 -7.10 -9.40
N VAL A 79 6.78 -6.30 -9.57
CA VAL A 79 6.62 -5.39 -10.71
C VAL A 79 7.71 -4.31 -10.72
N MET A 80 8.01 -3.70 -9.58
CA MET A 80 9.10 -2.70 -9.48
C MET A 80 10.47 -3.30 -9.76
N MET A 81 10.73 -4.54 -9.33
CA MET A 81 11.94 -5.26 -9.71
C MET A 81 11.97 -5.52 -11.20
N MET A 82 10.87 -5.97 -11.82
CA MET A 82 10.82 -6.13 -13.29
C MET A 82 11.13 -4.82 -14.01
N PHE A 83 10.51 -3.71 -13.64
CA PHE A 83 10.79 -2.41 -14.27
C PHE A 83 12.23 -1.92 -14.06
N ARG A 84 12.83 -2.17 -12.88
CA ARG A 84 14.21 -1.78 -12.59
C ARG A 84 15.26 -2.69 -13.24
N HIS A 85 14.95 -3.97 -13.39
CA HIS A 85 15.79 -4.97 -14.08
C HIS A 85 15.46 -5.12 -15.56
N TYR A 86 14.61 -4.23 -16.08
CA TYR A 86 14.44 -3.98 -17.50
C TYR A 86 15.23 -2.72 -17.94
N PRO A 87 16.58 -2.66 -17.80
CA PRO A 87 17.36 -1.64 -18.47
C PRO A 87 18.03 -2.21 -19.73
N ASP A 88 18.25 -1.29 -20.67
CA ASP A 88 19.21 -1.34 -21.77
C ASP A 88 18.78 -2.03 -23.07
N ASP A 89 18.15 -3.21 -23.04
CA ASP A 89 17.83 -3.93 -24.29
C ASP A 89 16.73 -3.27 -25.13
N LEU A 90 15.79 -2.56 -24.48
CA LEU A 90 14.72 -1.86 -25.18
C LEU A 90 15.12 -0.42 -25.57
N LYS A 91 16.01 0.23 -24.81
CA LYS A 91 16.57 1.54 -25.18
C LYS A 91 17.41 1.45 -26.45
N THR A 92 18.23 0.41 -26.56
CA THR A 92 19.04 0.15 -27.76
C THR A 92 18.22 -0.32 -28.96
N LYS A 93 17.05 -0.96 -28.75
CA LYS A 93 16.18 -1.42 -29.85
C LYS A 93 15.06 -0.46 -30.27
N LEU A 94 14.72 0.55 -29.47
CA LEU A 94 13.67 1.52 -29.81
C LEU A 94 14.18 2.87 -30.30
N SER A 95 15.49 3.17 -30.26
CA SER A 95 16.07 4.44 -30.76
C SER A 95 15.16 5.65 -30.51
N ILE A 96 14.71 5.82 -29.27
CA ILE A 96 13.95 7.01 -28.91
C ILE A 96 15.00 8.07 -28.63
N ASP A 97 15.25 8.90 -29.64
CA ASP A 97 16.09 10.09 -29.49
C ASP A 97 15.56 10.92 -28.32
N ASP A 98 16.48 11.33 -27.44
CA ASP A 98 16.28 12.00 -26.15
C ASP A 98 15.53 13.37 -26.22
N GLU A 99 14.90 13.72 -27.34
CA GLU A 99 14.32 15.05 -27.57
C GLU A 99 12.88 15.21 -27.04
N LEU A 100 12.20 14.13 -26.62
CA LEU A 100 10.79 14.19 -26.22
C LEU A 100 10.50 14.05 -24.72
N VAL A 101 11.53 13.94 -23.87
CA VAL A 101 11.31 13.94 -22.41
C VAL A 101 11.33 15.37 -21.86
N SER A 102 10.40 16.21 -22.32
CA SER A 102 10.06 17.41 -21.55
C SER A 102 9.39 16.97 -20.25
N SER A 103 9.94 17.39 -19.12
CA SER A 103 9.39 17.14 -17.78
C SER A 103 7.89 17.43 -17.75
N PRO A 104 7.05 16.64 -17.04
CA PRO A 104 5.60 16.90 -16.95
C PRO A 104 5.26 18.34 -16.56
N LYS A 105 6.13 19.03 -15.82
CA LYS A 105 6.00 20.46 -15.50
C LYS A 105 6.01 21.37 -16.72
N GLU A 106 6.85 21.10 -17.72
CA GLU A 106 6.95 21.94 -18.92
C GLU A 106 5.75 21.77 -19.86
N ALA A 107 5.17 20.57 -19.92
CA ALA A 107 3.97 20.31 -20.71
C ALA A 107 2.76 21.12 -20.21
N PHE A 108 2.57 21.23 -18.89
CA PHE A 108 1.51 22.07 -18.30
C PHE A 108 1.75 23.57 -18.48
N SER A 109 3.02 24.02 -18.45
CA SER A 109 3.37 25.42 -18.70
C SER A 109 3.10 25.83 -20.16
N ARG A 110 3.41 24.97 -21.15
CA ARG A 110 3.12 25.24 -22.56
C ARG A 110 1.62 25.28 -22.86
N ALA A 111 0.85 24.35 -22.29
CA ALA A 111 -0.60 24.32 -22.47
C ALA A 111 -1.33 25.52 -21.85
N SER A 112 -0.73 26.15 -20.83
CA SER A 112 -1.30 27.35 -20.19
C SER A 112 -0.98 28.64 -20.95
N ALA A 113 0.16 28.70 -21.65
CA ALA A 113 0.55 29.87 -22.44
C ALA A 113 -0.23 29.99 -23.77
N ASP A 114 -0.66 28.87 -24.35
CA ASP A 114 -1.34 28.84 -25.64
C ASP A 114 -2.82 29.29 -25.59
N ARG A 115 -3.34 29.56 -24.39
CA ARG A 115 -4.73 30.00 -24.18
C ARG A 115 -4.92 31.51 -24.13
N SER A 116 -3.84 32.30 -24.14
CA SER A 116 -3.92 33.78 -24.01
C SER A 116 -3.68 34.55 -25.31
N THR A 117 -3.60 33.89 -26.48
CA THR A 117 -3.27 34.54 -27.76
C THR A 117 -4.38 34.51 -28.81
N ASN A 118 -5.58 34.00 -28.49
CA ASN A 118 -6.76 34.19 -29.34
C ASN A 118 -7.76 35.14 -28.66
N SER A 119 -7.63 36.44 -28.93
CA SER A 119 -8.67 37.47 -28.80
C SER A 119 -8.53 38.46 -29.95
#